data_AF-A0A2K3LZG0-F1
#
_entry.id   AF-A0A2K3LZG0-F1
#
_cell.length_a   1.000
_cell.length_b   1.000
_cell.length_c   1.000
_cell.angle_alpha   90.00
_cell.angle_beta   90.00
_cell.angle_gamma   90.00
#
_symmetry.space_group_name_H-M   'P 1'
#
loop_
_entity.id
_entity.type
_entity.pdbx_description
1 polymer ?
#
loop_
_entity_poly.entity_id
_entity_poly.type
_entity_poly.pdbx_seq_one_letter_code
_entity_poly.pdbx_strand_id
1 'polypeptide(L)'
;MANVVAKDKYRSILHDEAENIQWRHGGPPTYGLVNQLFEEGRTKEWPEGSLEEIVQNAIKSWEMELTHKIRLQDFKTIVPEKFKFFVNGREGLTAEETLSLGSYNALLKSSLPDNFKPYKANEETFESSHEAFKSAFPRGFAWEVIKVFTGPPEIAFKFRHWGFFEGPFKGHAPTGKIVQFSGLGTLKV
;
A
#
# COMPACT_ATOMS: atom_id res chain seq x y z
N MET A 1 26.38 -12.45 -17.28
CA MET A 1 25.40 -13.34 -16.64
C MET A 1 24.14 -12.51 -16.45
N ALA A 2 23.00 -12.95 -16.98
CA ALA A 2 21.75 -12.23 -16.76
C ALA A 2 21.45 -12.24 -15.26
N ASN A 3 21.34 -11.06 -14.64
CA ASN A 3 20.87 -10.94 -13.26
C ASN A 3 19.46 -11.53 -13.23
N VAL A 4 19.32 -12.74 -12.69
CA VAL A 4 18.02 -13.30 -12.35
C VAL A 4 17.49 -12.38 -11.25
N VAL A 5 16.56 -11.50 -11.62
CA VAL A 5 15.85 -10.65 -10.65
C VAL A 5 15.15 -11.62 -9.71
N ALA A 6 15.58 -11.67 -8.46
CA ALA A 6 14.97 -12.53 -7.45
C ALA A 6 13.48 -12.19 -7.37
N LYS A 7 12.62 -13.22 -7.44
CA LYS A 7 11.17 -13.03 -7.34
C LYS A 7 10.83 -12.36 -6.01
N ASP A 8 10.00 -11.32 -6.08
CA ASP A 8 9.40 -10.67 -4.92
C ASP A 8 8.56 -11.67 -4.11
N LYS A 9 8.97 -11.89 -2.86
CA LYS A 9 8.37 -12.85 -1.94
C LYS A 9 6.93 -12.51 -1.54
N TYR A 10 6.57 -11.22 -1.55
CA TYR A 10 5.30 -10.74 -0.98
C TYR A 10 4.26 -10.37 -2.05
N ARG A 11 4.68 -10.30 -3.31
CA ARG A 11 3.88 -9.89 -4.46
C ARG A 11 4.13 -10.85 -5.62
N SER A 12 3.67 -12.10 -5.45
CA SER A 12 3.85 -13.16 -6.45
C SER A 12 3.36 -12.74 -7.83
N ILE A 13 2.23 -12.02 -7.89
CA ILE A 13 1.61 -11.58 -9.14
C ILE A 13 2.52 -10.73 -10.03
N LEU A 14 3.52 -10.05 -9.45
CA LEU A 14 4.48 -9.19 -10.16
C LEU A 14 5.30 -9.96 -11.22
N HIS A 15 5.49 -11.26 -11.02
CA HIS A 15 6.29 -12.13 -11.91
C HIS A 15 5.44 -12.91 -12.90
N ASP A 16 4.12 -12.93 -12.69
CA ASP A 16 3.16 -13.66 -13.51
C ASP A 16 2.31 -12.67 -14.34
N GLU A 17 2.82 -11.45 -14.54
CA GLU A 17 2.16 -10.40 -15.30
C GLU A 17 2.17 -10.67 -16.81
N ALA A 18 1.08 -10.29 -17.48
CA ALA A 18 1.02 -10.36 -18.94
C ALA A 18 2.01 -9.35 -19.57
N GLU A 19 2.50 -9.64 -20.77
CA GLU A 19 3.46 -8.76 -21.46
C GLU A 19 2.90 -7.36 -21.78
N ASN A 20 1.58 -7.19 -21.72
CA ASN A 20 0.87 -5.98 -22.13
C ASN A 20 0.37 -5.09 -20.97
N ILE A 21 0.84 -5.31 -19.74
CA ILE A 21 0.51 -4.46 -18.59
C ILE A 21 0.99 -3.03 -18.84
N GLN A 22 0.13 -2.04 -18.57
CA GLN A 22 0.51 -0.63 -18.65
C GLN A 22 0.96 -0.11 -17.29
N TRP A 23 2.27 -0.03 -17.14
CA TRP A 23 2.93 0.51 -15.96
C TRP A 23 3.01 2.04 -16.01
N ARG A 24 2.65 2.69 -14.91
CA ARG A 24 2.68 4.14 -14.73
C ARG A 24 4.05 4.77 -14.99
N HIS A 25 5.11 4.01 -14.73
CA HIS A 25 6.50 4.46 -14.88
C HIS A 25 7.29 3.62 -15.91
N GLY A 26 6.60 3.03 -16.89
CA GLY A 26 7.23 2.34 -18.01
C GLY A 26 7.74 0.92 -17.73
N GLY A 27 7.65 0.44 -16.48
CA GLY A 27 8.02 -0.94 -16.13
C GLY A 27 7.58 -1.35 -14.73
N PRO A 28 7.74 -2.64 -14.40
CA PRO A 28 7.38 -3.17 -13.09
C PRO A 28 8.23 -2.53 -11.97
N PRO A 29 7.64 -2.22 -10.80
CA PRO A 29 8.37 -1.69 -9.66
C PRO A 29 9.32 -2.71 -9.04
N THR A 30 10.26 -2.20 -8.21
CA THR A 30 11.08 -3.04 -7.33
C THR A 30 10.79 -2.70 -5.87
N TYR A 31 10.80 -3.72 -5.01
CA TYR A 31 10.45 -3.59 -3.58
C TYR A 31 11.59 -4.03 -2.65
N GLY A 32 12.82 -4.18 -3.17
CA GLY A 32 13.96 -4.70 -2.40
C GLY A 32 14.20 -3.96 -1.07
N LEU A 33 14.20 -2.63 -1.09
CA LEU A 33 14.42 -1.82 0.12
C LEU A 33 13.34 -2.01 1.18
N VAL A 34 12.06 -1.94 0.80
CA VAL A 34 10.96 -2.09 1.77
C VAL A 34 10.80 -3.53 2.22
N ASN A 35 11.15 -4.50 1.38
CA ASN A 35 11.18 -5.91 1.78
C ASN A 35 12.29 -6.16 2.79
N GLN A 36 13.48 -5.60 2.59
CA GLN A 36 14.56 -5.66 3.58
C GLN A 36 14.11 -5.02 4.90
N LEU A 37 13.55 -3.81 4.85
CA LEU A 37 13.01 -3.12 6.04
C LEU A 37 11.93 -3.96 6.75
N PHE A 38 11.06 -4.63 5.98
CA PHE A 38 10.02 -5.50 6.51
C PHE A 38 10.62 -6.72 7.21
N GLU A 39 11.59 -7.41 6.59
CA GLU A 39 12.23 -8.60 7.17
C GLU A 39 13.02 -8.25 8.45
N GLU A 40 13.72 -7.12 8.47
CA GLU A 40 14.47 -6.65 9.65
C GLU A 40 13.55 -6.22 10.80
N GLY A 41 12.33 -5.76 10.50
CA GLY A 41 11.44 -5.13 11.47
C GLY A 41 10.16 -5.91 11.84
N ARG A 42 9.82 -6.97 11.10
CA ARG A 42 8.59 -7.74 11.33
C ARG A 42 8.60 -8.42 12.70
N THR A 43 7.41 -8.58 13.25
CA THR A 43 7.14 -9.26 14.53
C THR A 43 6.40 -10.57 14.35
N LYS A 44 5.91 -10.84 13.13
CA LYS A 44 5.14 -12.03 12.76
C LYS A 44 5.78 -12.73 11.58
N GLU A 45 5.86 -14.05 11.71
CA GLU A 45 6.11 -14.98 10.62
C GLU A 45 4.89 -15.88 10.51
N TRP A 46 4.23 -15.84 9.35
CA TRP A 46 3.03 -16.62 9.11
C TRP A 46 3.38 -17.90 8.34
N PRO A 47 2.78 -19.06 8.68
CA PRO A 47 2.98 -20.27 7.91
C PRO A 47 2.55 -20.09 6.45
N GLU A 48 3.25 -20.76 5.54
CA GLU A 48 2.88 -20.77 4.13
C GLU A 48 1.45 -21.29 3.94
N GLY A 49 0.65 -20.56 3.16
CA GLY A 49 -0.76 -20.86 2.91
C GLY A 49 -1.71 -20.48 4.05
N SER A 50 -1.23 -19.88 5.15
CA SER A 50 -2.11 -19.39 6.20
C SER A 50 -2.94 -18.19 5.74
N LEU A 51 -4.10 -17.97 6.36
CA LEU A 51 -4.95 -16.84 6.03
C LEU A 51 -4.25 -15.50 6.27
N GLU A 52 -3.41 -15.41 7.30
CA GLU A 52 -2.61 -14.22 7.60
C GLU A 52 -1.58 -13.92 6.50
N GLU A 53 -0.90 -14.95 5.98
CA GLU A 53 0.01 -14.78 4.85
C GLU A 53 -0.74 -14.31 3.60
N ILE A 54 -1.88 -14.94 3.30
CA ILE A 54 -2.71 -14.59 2.15
C ILE A 54 -3.19 -13.14 2.24
N VAL A 55 -3.75 -12.72 3.38
CA VAL A 55 -4.17 -11.33 3.60
C VAL A 55 -2.97 -10.39 3.47
N GLN A 56 -1.80 -10.78 4.00
CA GLN A 56 -0.62 -9.95 3.92
C GLN A 56 -0.18 -9.68 2.49
N ASN A 57 -0.12 -10.74 1.69
CA ASN A 57 0.32 -10.66 0.31
C ASN A 57 -0.74 -10.00 -0.57
N ALA A 58 -2.04 -10.21 -0.29
CA ALA A 58 -3.14 -9.58 -1.01
C ALA A 58 -3.11 -8.05 -0.86
N ILE A 59 -2.97 -7.52 0.37
CA ILE A 59 -2.90 -6.06 0.58
C ILE A 59 -1.65 -5.45 -0.05
N LYS A 60 -0.49 -6.09 0.13
CA LYS A 60 0.78 -5.62 -0.48
C LYS A 60 0.72 -5.63 -2.01
N SER A 61 0.04 -6.60 -2.59
CA SER A 61 -0.17 -6.71 -4.04
C SER A 61 -1.17 -5.69 -4.54
N TRP A 62 -2.28 -5.48 -3.84
CA TRP A 62 -3.28 -4.47 -4.22
C TRP A 62 -2.70 -3.06 -4.20
N GLU A 63 -1.93 -2.71 -3.17
CA GLU A 63 -1.23 -1.42 -3.11
C GLU A 63 -0.25 -1.26 -4.27
N MET A 64 0.49 -2.32 -4.63
CA MET A 64 1.38 -2.30 -5.78
C MET A 64 0.62 -2.04 -7.09
N GLU A 65 -0.48 -2.74 -7.33
CA GLU A 65 -1.31 -2.54 -8.51
C GLU A 65 -1.87 -1.12 -8.55
N LEU A 66 -2.42 -0.64 -7.44
CA LEU A 66 -2.98 0.70 -7.31
C LEU A 66 -1.97 1.81 -7.60
N THR A 67 -0.76 1.66 -7.08
CA THR A 67 0.31 2.64 -7.23
C THR A 67 0.92 2.59 -8.63
N HIS A 68 1.10 1.40 -9.22
CA HIS A 68 1.95 1.23 -10.39
C HIS A 68 1.24 0.90 -11.70
N LYS A 69 0.01 0.39 -11.68
CA LYS A 69 -0.79 0.15 -12.90
C LYS A 69 -1.68 1.36 -13.18
N ILE A 70 -1.98 1.61 -14.46
CA ILE A 70 -2.84 2.74 -14.88
C ILE A 70 -4.21 2.32 -15.41
N ARG A 71 -4.48 1.01 -15.46
CA ARG A 71 -5.71 0.45 -16.01
C ARG A 71 -6.29 -0.61 -15.09
N LEU A 72 -7.59 -0.57 -14.82
CA LEU A 72 -8.23 -1.52 -13.91
C LEU A 72 -8.31 -2.93 -14.46
N GLN A 73 -8.38 -3.10 -15.78
CA GLN A 73 -8.33 -4.42 -16.41
C GLN A 73 -7.01 -5.17 -16.18
N ASP A 74 -5.96 -4.44 -15.77
CA ASP A 74 -4.66 -5.04 -15.44
C ASP A 74 -4.62 -5.52 -13.97
N PHE A 75 -5.64 -5.23 -13.16
CA PHE A 75 -5.68 -5.62 -11.74
C PHE A 75 -6.12 -7.07 -11.59
N LYS A 76 -5.45 -7.79 -10.70
CA LYS A 76 -5.77 -9.17 -10.33
C LYS A 76 -6.27 -9.28 -8.89
N THR A 77 -6.08 -8.25 -8.08
CA THR A 77 -6.39 -8.29 -6.64
C THR A 77 -7.83 -7.88 -6.30
N ILE A 78 -8.58 -7.34 -7.27
CA ILE A 78 -9.95 -6.86 -7.08
C ILE A 78 -10.82 -7.23 -8.28
N VAL A 79 -12.14 -7.24 -8.06
CA VAL A 79 -13.16 -7.25 -9.13
C VAL A 79 -13.64 -5.80 -9.31
N PRO A 80 -13.21 -5.07 -10.36
CA PRO A 80 -13.44 -3.63 -10.47
C PRO A 80 -14.91 -3.22 -10.31
N GLU A 81 -15.84 -3.98 -10.91
CA GLU A 81 -17.27 -3.67 -10.91
C GLU A 81 -17.93 -3.81 -9.53
N LYS A 82 -17.28 -4.54 -8.61
CA LYS A 82 -17.77 -4.79 -7.24
C LYS A 82 -16.94 -4.10 -6.18
N PHE A 83 -15.77 -3.57 -6.54
CA PHE A 83 -14.82 -3.05 -5.58
C PHE A 83 -15.32 -1.74 -4.96
N LYS A 84 -15.18 -1.66 -3.63
CA LYS A 84 -15.42 -0.45 -2.86
C LYS A 84 -14.34 -0.28 -1.80
N PHE A 85 -13.77 0.92 -1.72
CA PHE A 85 -12.75 1.26 -0.74
C PHE A 85 -13.28 2.26 0.28
N PHE A 86 -13.40 1.81 1.54
CA PHE A 86 -13.88 2.61 2.66
C PHE A 86 -12.74 2.93 3.61
N VAL A 87 -12.66 4.18 4.04
CA VAL A 87 -11.61 4.62 4.98
C VAL A 87 -12.24 5.41 6.12
N ASN A 88 -12.07 4.94 7.35
CA ASN A 88 -12.40 5.65 8.60
C ASN A 88 -13.82 6.24 8.61
N GLY A 89 -14.82 5.45 8.19
CA GLY A 89 -16.24 5.84 8.21
C GLY A 89 -16.69 6.77 7.07
N ARG A 90 -15.83 7.04 6.09
CA ARG A 90 -16.20 7.81 4.89
C ARG A 90 -16.96 6.95 3.88
N GLU A 91 -17.60 7.64 2.92
CA GLU A 91 -18.21 7.01 1.74
C GLU A 91 -17.19 6.16 0.95
N GLY A 92 -17.68 5.08 0.36
CA GLY A 92 -16.86 4.10 -0.35
C GLY A 92 -16.55 4.53 -1.78
N LEU A 93 -15.26 4.62 -2.10
CA LEU A 93 -14.76 4.94 -3.44
C LEU A 93 -14.90 3.73 -4.38
N THR A 94 -15.24 3.95 -5.65
CA THR A 94 -15.14 2.93 -6.69
C THR A 94 -13.67 2.59 -7.01
N ALA A 95 -13.47 1.57 -7.84
CA ALA A 95 -12.15 1.22 -8.34
C ALA A 95 -11.53 2.36 -9.17
N GLU A 96 -12.33 3.00 -10.02
CA GLU A 96 -11.92 4.13 -10.87
C GLU A 96 -11.56 5.36 -10.04
N GLU A 97 -12.40 5.71 -9.05
CA GLU A 97 -12.13 6.83 -8.15
C GLU A 97 -10.86 6.58 -7.34
N THR A 98 -10.66 5.35 -6.84
CA THR A 98 -9.49 4.98 -6.06
C THR A 98 -8.21 5.06 -6.91
N LEU A 99 -8.23 4.54 -8.14
CA LEU A 99 -7.10 4.60 -9.07
C LEU A 99 -6.76 6.04 -9.47
N SER A 100 -7.76 6.88 -9.69
CA SER A 100 -7.59 8.29 -10.06
C SER A 100 -7.01 9.11 -8.90
N LEU A 101 -7.54 8.93 -7.69
CA LEU A 101 -7.10 9.66 -6.49
C LEU A 101 -5.71 9.23 -6.02
N GLY A 102 -5.42 7.92 -6.08
CA GLY A 102 -4.24 7.32 -5.48
C GLY A 102 -4.41 6.98 -3.98
N SER A 103 -3.58 6.05 -3.51
CA SER A 103 -3.65 5.48 -2.16
C SER A 103 -3.49 6.53 -1.05
N TYR A 104 -2.48 7.39 -1.12
CA TYR A 104 -2.22 8.42 -0.09
C TYR A 104 -3.37 9.40 0.06
N ASN A 105 -3.89 9.94 -1.05
CA ASN A 105 -5.02 10.87 -1.01
C ASN A 105 -6.29 10.21 -0.48
N ALA A 106 -6.57 8.97 -0.90
CA ALA A 106 -7.73 8.22 -0.42
C ALA A 106 -7.64 7.92 1.09
N LEU A 107 -6.46 7.53 1.59
CA LEU A 107 -6.23 7.17 2.99
C LEU A 107 -6.20 8.39 3.92
N LEU A 108 -5.47 9.44 3.53
CA LEU A 108 -5.12 10.58 4.39
C LEU A 108 -6.10 11.75 4.31
N LYS A 109 -7.16 11.63 3.50
CA LYS A 109 -8.27 12.58 3.53
C LYS A 109 -8.75 12.75 4.98
N SER A 110 -8.94 13.99 5.40
CA SER A 110 -9.30 14.37 6.76
C SER A 110 -10.49 15.31 6.77
N SER A 111 -11.38 15.13 7.76
CA SER A 111 -12.50 16.01 8.04
C SER A 111 -12.15 17.15 9.02
N LEU A 112 -10.90 17.23 9.47
CA LEU A 112 -10.42 18.36 10.28
C LEU A 112 -10.57 19.68 9.50
N PRO A 113 -10.72 20.83 10.18
CA PRO A 113 -10.66 22.13 9.50
C PRO A 113 -9.30 22.35 8.80
N ASP A 114 -9.28 23.09 7.69
CA ASP A 114 -8.11 23.18 6.79
C ASP A 114 -6.83 23.67 7.47
N ASN A 115 -6.95 24.57 8.46
CA ASN A 115 -5.82 25.08 9.23
C ASN A 115 -5.21 24.06 10.22
N PHE A 116 -5.89 22.94 10.45
CA PHE A 116 -5.42 21.85 11.31
C PHE A 116 -5.02 20.59 10.54
N LYS A 117 -5.10 20.60 9.20
CA LYS A 117 -4.70 19.46 8.38
C LYS A 117 -3.17 19.44 8.21
N PRO A 118 -2.45 18.43 8.73
CA PRO A 118 -1.03 18.27 8.45
C PRO A 118 -0.76 17.83 7.00
N TYR A 119 -1.78 17.28 6.34
CA TYR A 119 -1.77 16.87 4.95
C TYR A 119 -3.11 17.24 4.31
N LYS A 120 -3.08 17.93 3.18
CA LYS A 120 -4.27 18.41 2.48
C LYS A 120 -4.46 17.65 1.18
N ALA A 121 -5.13 16.52 1.25
CA ALA A 121 -5.33 15.61 0.10
C ALA A 121 -5.95 16.27 -1.15
N ASN A 122 -6.71 17.36 -0.97
CA ASN A 122 -7.33 18.12 -2.07
C ASN A 122 -6.37 19.07 -2.79
N GLU A 123 -5.18 19.33 -2.23
CA GLU A 123 -4.12 20.14 -2.84
C GLU A 123 -3.05 19.25 -3.52
N GLU A 124 -3.22 17.92 -3.50
CA GLU A 124 -2.22 16.95 -3.96
C GLU A 124 -2.73 16.15 -5.15
N THR A 125 -1.88 16.05 -6.17
CA THR A 125 -2.04 15.07 -7.26
C THR A 125 -1.59 13.68 -6.81
N PHE A 126 -1.85 12.67 -7.66
CA PHE A 126 -1.25 11.34 -7.47
C PHE A 126 0.28 11.45 -7.34
N GLU A 127 0.93 12.18 -8.25
CA GLU A 127 2.39 12.27 -8.31
C GLU A 127 2.97 13.00 -7.09
N SER A 128 2.42 14.16 -6.73
CA SER A 128 2.92 14.97 -5.60
C SER A 128 2.73 14.28 -4.25
N SER A 129 1.62 13.56 -4.07
CA SER A 129 1.42 12.73 -2.87
C SER A 129 2.44 11.60 -2.78
N HIS A 130 2.68 10.87 -3.87
CA HIS A 130 3.67 9.79 -3.90
C HIS A 130 5.10 10.29 -3.71
N GLU A 131 5.46 11.42 -4.31
CA GLU A 131 6.75 12.06 -4.13
C GLU A 131 6.95 12.46 -2.66
N ALA A 132 5.95 13.07 -2.02
CA ALA A 132 6.04 13.49 -0.63
C ALA A 132 6.30 12.31 0.32
N PHE A 133 5.58 11.19 0.14
CA PHE A 133 5.73 10.01 1.01
C PHE A 133 6.99 9.20 0.72
N LYS A 134 7.37 9.04 -0.56
CA LYS A 134 8.64 8.37 -0.91
C LYS A 134 9.84 9.17 -0.45
N SER A 135 9.77 10.50 -0.51
CA SER A 135 10.81 11.37 0.03
C SER A 135 10.92 11.25 1.55
N ALA A 136 9.79 11.25 2.26
CA ALA A 136 9.78 11.12 3.72
C ALA A 136 10.33 9.77 4.21
N PHE A 137 9.99 8.69 3.49
CA PHE A 137 10.34 7.30 3.83
C PHE A 137 11.13 6.64 2.69
N PRO A 138 12.42 6.97 2.51
CA PRO A 138 13.22 6.50 1.36
C PRO A 138 13.44 4.99 1.35
N ARG A 139 13.37 4.32 2.52
CA ARG A 139 13.42 2.84 2.63
C ARG A 139 12.06 2.18 2.39
N GLY A 140 11.03 2.98 2.14
CA GLY A 140 9.64 2.57 2.11
C GLY A 140 8.98 2.62 3.49
N PHE A 141 7.69 2.33 3.47
CA PHE A 141 6.84 2.27 4.65
C PHE A 141 6.33 0.81 4.68
N ALA A 142 6.86 0.01 5.61
CA ALA A 142 6.56 -1.41 5.70
C ALA A 142 5.17 -1.62 6.31
N TRP A 143 4.45 -2.62 5.79
CA TRP A 143 3.10 -2.98 6.22
C TRP A 143 3.04 -4.47 6.60
N GLU A 144 2.47 -4.78 7.76
CA GLU A 144 2.43 -6.12 8.38
C GLU A 144 1.05 -6.45 8.92
N VAL A 145 0.60 -7.69 8.67
CA VAL A 145 -0.54 -8.28 9.37
C VAL A 145 -0.08 -8.73 10.75
N ILE A 146 -0.72 -8.20 11.79
CA ILE A 146 -0.42 -8.54 13.20
C ILE A 146 -1.28 -9.71 13.67
N LYS A 147 -2.54 -9.77 13.22
CA LYS A 147 -3.50 -10.83 13.56
C LYS A 147 -4.69 -10.80 12.61
N VAL A 148 -5.17 -11.96 12.20
CA VAL A 148 -6.50 -12.14 11.59
C VAL A 148 -7.48 -12.64 12.66
N PHE A 149 -8.69 -12.10 12.66
CA PHE A 149 -9.73 -12.40 13.65
C PHE A 149 -10.84 -13.29 13.09
N THR A 150 -11.17 -13.14 11.81
CA THR A 150 -12.26 -13.87 11.15
C THR A 150 -11.84 -14.39 9.79
N GLY A 151 -12.52 -15.44 9.31
CA GLY A 151 -12.35 -16.00 7.98
C GLY A 151 -13.31 -15.41 6.95
N PRO A 152 -13.20 -15.84 5.68
CA PRO A 152 -14.15 -15.49 4.61
C PRO A 152 -15.62 -15.77 4.99
N PRO A 153 -16.59 -15.03 4.42
CA PRO A 153 -16.44 -14.01 3.37
C PRO A 153 -16.04 -12.62 3.88
N GLU A 154 -16.00 -12.41 5.20
CA GLU A 154 -15.66 -11.11 5.80
C GLU A 154 -14.51 -11.27 6.80
N ILE A 155 -13.32 -10.93 6.35
CA ILE A 155 -12.06 -11.10 7.07
C ILE A 155 -11.74 -9.80 7.80
N ALA A 156 -11.71 -9.83 9.13
CA ALA A 156 -11.26 -8.74 9.98
C ALA A 156 -9.82 -9.01 10.44
N PHE A 157 -8.96 -8.00 10.39
CA PHE A 157 -7.55 -8.14 10.76
C PHE A 157 -6.99 -6.86 11.39
N LYS A 158 -5.94 -7.02 12.19
CA LYS A 158 -5.11 -5.94 12.74
C LYS A 158 -3.83 -5.85 11.95
N PHE A 159 -3.40 -4.63 11.63
CA PHE A 159 -2.16 -4.38 10.92
C PHE A 159 -1.28 -3.35 11.64
N ARG A 160 -0.01 -3.30 11.24
CA ARG A 160 0.97 -2.28 11.60
C ARG A 160 1.60 -1.72 10.33
N HIS A 161 1.82 -0.42 10.31
CA HIS A 161 2.58 0.27 9.27
C HIS A 161 3.73 1.04 9.93
N TRP A 162 4.95 0.95 9.42
CA TRP A 162 6.10 1.65 10.00
C TRP A 162 7.20 1.96 8.99
N GLY A 163 8.02 2.96 9.30
CA GLY A 163 9.20 3.33 8.51
C GLY A 163 10.00 4.41 9.22
N PHE A 164 11.22 4.66 8.75
CA PHE A 164 12.09 5.68 9.32
C PHE A 164 11.87 7.01 8.61
N PHE A 165 11.57 8.07 9.36
CA PHE A 165 11.37 9.41 8.80
C PHE A 165 12.73 10.07 8.54
N GLU A 166 13.28 9.78 7.36
CA GLU A 166 14.68 10.09 6.99
C GLU A 166 14.82 11.12 5.87
N GLY A 167 13.74 11.44 5.16
CA GLY A 167 13.72 12.59 4.24
C GLY A 167 12.66 13.62 4.60
N PRO A 168 12.59 14.73 3.87
CA PRO A 168 11.68 15.83 4.18
C PRO A 168 10.23 15.46 3.90
N PHE A 169 9.31 16.05 4.66
CA PHE A 169 7.86 15.93 4.40
C PHE A 169 7.19 17.28 4.59
N LYS A 170 6.67 17.88 3.51
CA LYS A 170 5.85 19.12 3.56
C LYS A 170 6.44 20.23 4.44
N GLY A 171 7.74 20.50 4.30
CA GLY A 171 8.46 21.53 5.06
C GLY A 171 8.99 21.08 6.44
N HIS A 172 8.67 19.86 6.86
CA HIS A 172 9.20 19.26 8.08
C HIS A 172 10.52 18.52 7.79
N ALA A 173 11.55 18.79 8.60
CA ALA A 173 12.82 18.09 8.55
C ALA A 173 12.70 16.65 9.08
N PRO A 174 13.48 15.69 8.52
CA PRO A 174 13.49 14.32 9.00
C PRO A 174 13.98 14.24 10.45
N THR A 175 13.44 13.27 11.20
CA THR A 175 13.86 13.06 12.60
C THR A 175 14.78 11.85 12.78
N GLY A 176 14.91 11.00 11.76
CA GLY A 176 15.62 9.71 11.83
C GLY A 176 14.93 8.67 12.71
N LYS A 177 13.77 8.98 13.29
CA LYS A 177 13.03 8.07 14.17
C LYS A 177 12.03 7.23 13.39
N ILE A 178 11.65 6.09 13.97
CA ILE A 178 10.55 5.28 13.46
C ILE A 178 9.24 6.04 13.65
N VAL A 179 8.51 6.19 12.56
CA VAL A 179 7.08 6.52 12.57
C VAL A 179 6.32 5.22 12.39
N GLN A 180 5.38 4.94 13.28
CA GLN A 180 4.56 3.73 13.20
C GLN A 180 3.14 3.99 13.67
N PHE A 181 2.20 3.24 13.12
CA PHE A 181 0.83 3.17 13.63
C PHE A 181 0.25 1.76 13.44
N SER A 182 -0.85 1.49 14.13
CA SER A 182 -1.63 0.28 13.97
C SER A 182 -3.07 0.63 13.64
N GLY A 183 -3.74 -0.28 12.93
CA GLY A 183 -5.14 -0.13 12.58
C GLY A 183 -5.84 -1.47 12.50
N LEU A 184 -7.15 -1.40 12.24
CA LEU A 184 -8.00 -2.53 11.90
C LEU A 184 -8.49 -2.34 10.47
N GLY A 185 -8.60 -3.44 9.74
CA GLY A 185 -9.17 -3.47 8.41
C GLY A 185 -10.12 -4.65 8.25
N THR A 186 -11.02 -4.53 7.28
CA THR A 186 -11.85 -5.64 6.82
C THR A 186 -11.66 -5.85 5.32
N LEU A 187 -11.70 -7.11 4.90
CA LEU A 187 -11.77 -7.51 3.50
C LEU A 187 -13.03 -8.33 3.29
N LYS A 188 -13.79 -7.98 2.24
CA LYS A 188 -14.90 -8.79 1.77
C LYS A 188 -14.49 -9.49 0.50
N VAL A 189 -14.57 -10.81 0.50
CA VAL A 189 -14.12 -11.70 -0.58
C VAL A 189 -15.26 -12.58 -1.10
#